data_AF-A0A8G1TUP5-F1
#
_entry.id   AF-A0A8G1TUP5-F1
#
_cell.length_a   1.000
_cell.length_b   1.000
_cell.length_c   1.000
_cell.angle_alpha   90.00
_cell.angle_beta   90.00
_cell.angle_gamma   90.00
#
_symmetry.space_group_name_H-M   'P 1'
#
loop_
_entity.id
_entity.type
_entity.pdbx_description
1 polymer ?
#
loop_
_entity_poly.entity_id
_entity_poly.type
_entity_poly.pdbx_seq_one_letter_code
_entity_poly.pdbx_strand_id
1 'polypeptide(L)'
;MTDTAKVVSEKELETAFHGTNFGGADHRKLIEIGVLKAACGYCSGHTLTQIMIGLKLIGANHNVLKRGRDLMRVAYHELMLNGG
;
A
#
# COMPACT_ATOMS: atom_id res chain seq x y z
N MET A 1 6.30 -9.13 -13.50
CA MET A 1 5.91 -7.72 -13.25
C MET A 1 4.61 -7.77 -12.47
N THR A 2 4.64 -7.51 -11.16
CA THR A 2 3.47 -7.61 -10.29
C THR A 2 2.41 -6.62 -10.75
N ASP A 3 1.18 -7.07 -10.94
CA ASP A 3 0.10 -6.24 -11.49
C ASP A 3 -0.20 -5.02 -10.59
N THR A 4 0.17 -5.06 -9.31
CA THR A 4 0.05 -3.93 -8.41
C THR A 4 0.81 -2.69 -8.91
N ALA A 5 1.92 -2.84 -9.62
CA ALA A 5 2.65 -1.73 -10.24
C ALA A 5 1.80 -0.85 -11.17
N LYS A 6 0.67 -1.37 -11.69
CA LYS A 6 -0.32 -0.59 -12.46
C LYS A 6 -1.17 0.33 -11.59
N VAL A 7 -1.35 0.00 -10.31
CA VAL A 7 -2.16 0.77 -9.35
C VAL A 7 -1.34 1.89 -8.71
N VAL A 8 -0.08 1.61 -8.36
CA VAL A 8 0.89 2.57 -7.83
C VAL A 8 2.15 2.38 -8.64
N SER A 9 2.62 3.40 -9.35
CA SER A 9 3.83 3.26 -10.16
C SER A 9 5.08 3.21 -9.28
N GLU A 10 6.18 2.63 -9.78
CA GLU A 10 7.47 2.60 -9.07
C GLU A 10 7.91 4.03 -8.70
N LYS A 11 7.82 4.98 -9.63
CA LYS A 11 8.12 6.40 -9.37
C LYS A 11 7.29 7.01 -8.25
N GLU A 12 6.00 6.69 -8.16
CA GLU A 12 5.14 7.17 -7.07
C GLU A 12 5.55 6.55 -5.74
N LEU A 13 5.89 5.26 -5.75
CA LEU A 13 6.36 4.54 -4.57
C LEU A 13 7.71 5.13 -4.08
N GLU A 14 8.68 5.29 -4.97
CA GLU A 14 9.98 5.88 -4.64
C GLU A 14 9.83 7.31 -4.12
N THR A 15 8.98 8.13 -4.76
CA THR A 15 8.73 9.51 -4.31
C THR A 15 8.07 9.53 -2.93
N ALA A 16 7.10 8.66 -2.68
CA ALA A 16 6.37 8.64 -1.41
C ALA A 16 7.24 8.13 -0.24
N PHE A 17 8.16 7.20 -0.51
CA PHE A 17 9.08 6.66 0.48
C PHE A 17 10.41 7.44 0.57
N HIS A 18 10.61 8.44 -0.28
CA HIS A 18 11.84 9.22 -0.30
C HIS A 18 12.09 9.90 1.06
N GLY A 19 13.28 9.67 1.64
CA GLY A 19 13.65 10.20 2.95
C GLY A 19 13.05 9.45 4.14
N THR A 20 12.43 8.29 3.93
CA THR A 20 11.92 7.43 5.01
C THR A 20 12.81 6.20 5.20
N ASN A 21 12.86 5.67 6.43
CA ASN A 21 13.62 4.46 6.75
C ASN A 21 12.68 3.39 7.31
N PHE A 22 12.47 2.33 6.53
CA PHE A 22 11.68 1.16 6.91
C PHE A 22 12.52 -0.12 7.05
N GLY A 23 13.84 -0.01 7.21
CA GLY A 23 14.71 -1.14 7.61
C GLY A 23 14.73 -2.32 6.63
N GLY A 24 15.09 -2.07 5.37
CA GLY A 24 15.20 -3.12 4.33
C GLY A 24 13.87 -3.77 3.92
N ALA A 25 12.76 -3.33 4.51
CA ALA A 25 11.43 -3.81 4.16
C ALA A 25 11.07 -3.40 2.73
N ASP A 26 10.36 -4.29 2.05
CA ASP A 26 9.84 -4.04 0.72
C ASP A 26 8.70 -3.01 0.78
N HIS A 27 8.91 -1.82 0.20
CA HIS A 27 7.97 -0.70 0.25
C HIS A 27 6.61 -1.04 -0.37
N ARG A 28 6.60 -1.94 -1.36
CA ARG A 28 5.36 -2.42 -2.00
C ARG A 28 4.51 -3.19 -1.00
N LYS A 29 5.11 -4.19 -0.36
CA LYS A 29 4.43 -5.01 0.65
C LYS A 29 3.97 -4.17 1.83
N LEU A 30 4.73 -3.14 2.22
CA LEU A 30 4.32 -2.23 3.29
C LEU A 30 3.00 -1.51 2.98
N ILE A 31 2.82 -0.98 1.77
CA ILE A 31 1.57 -0.33 1.40
C ILE A 31 0.43 -1.34 1.22
N GLU A 32 0.70 -2.53 0.67
CA GLU A 32 -0.32 -3.58 0.50
C GLU A 32 -0.87 -4.05 1.85
N ILE A 33 0.02 -4.37 2.79
CA ILE A 33 -0.34 -4.75 4.17
C ILE A 33 -0.97 -3.57 4.90
N GLY A 34 -0.45 -2.36 4.73
CA GLY A 34 -0.96 -1.16 5.38
C GLY A 34 -2.40 -0.84 4.99
N VAL A 35 -2.75 -0.99 3.71
CA VAL A 35 -4.11 -0.78 3.20
C VAL A 35 -5.04 -1.91 3.68
N LEU A 36 -4.57 -3.16 3.71
CA LEU A 36 -5.33 -4.28 4.29
C LEU A 36 -5.63 -4.04 5.78
N LYS A 37 -4.64 -3.59 6.55
CA LYS A 37 -4.83 -3.22 7.96
C LYS A 37 -5.90 -2.14 8.10
N ALA A 38 -5.85 -1.08 7.29
CA ALA A 38 -6.86 -0.04 7.31
C ALA A 38 -8.26 -0.57 6.96
N ALA A 39 -8.37 -1.50 6.00
CA ALA A 39 -9.65 -2.14 5.66
C ALA A 39 -10.23 -2.95 6.82
N CYS A 40 -9.37 -3.57 7.63
CA CYS A 40 -9.74 -4.32 8.83
C CYS A 40 -9.90 -3.44 10.09
N GLY A 41 -9.74 -2.12 9.99
CA GLY A 41 -9.84 -1.20 11.14
C GLY A 41 -8.58 -1.15 12.02
N TYR A 42 -7.45 -1.70 11.56
CA TYR A 42 -6.17 -1.62 12.25
C TYR A 42 -5.34 -0.41 11.81
N CYS A 43 -4.61 0.17 12.77
CA CYS A 43 -3.72 1.30 12.52
C CYS A 43 -2.33 0.84 12.03
N SER A 44 -1.75 1.66 11.17
CA SER A 44 -0.34 1.59 10.77
C SER A 44 0.46 2.72 11.44
N GLY A 45 1.79 2.60 11.47
CA GLY A 45 2.66 3.66 11.99
C GLY A 45 2.44 4.98 11.25
N HIS A 46 2.64 6.10 11.95
CA HIS A 46 2.28 7.44 11.45
C HIS A 46 2.85 7.73 10.05
N THR A 47 4.14 7.45 9.84
CA THR A 47 4.81 7.66 8.54
C THR A 47 4.16 6.86 7.41
N LEU A 48 3.90 5.57 7.61
CA LEU A 48 3.25 4.72 6.61
C LEU A 48 1.82 5.19 6.33
N THR A 49 1.10 5.61 7.36
CA THR A 49 -0.25 6.19 7.22
C THR A 49 -0.22 7.46 6.37
N GLN A 50 0.72 8.38 6.61
CA GLN A 50 0.86 9.59 5.79
C GLN A 50 1.21 9.27 4.33
N ILE A 51 2.08 8.28 4.10
CA ILE A 51 2.40 7.80 2.75
C ILE A 51 1.15 7.26 2.04
N MET A 52 0.37 6.41 2.72
CA MET A 52 -0.87 5.85 2.14
C MET A 52 -1.93 6.92 1.87
N ILE A 53 -2.02 7.96 2.69
CA ILE A 53 -2.87 9.14 2.45
C ILE A 53 -2.38 9.92 1.22
N GLY A 54 -1.07 10.20 1.14
CA GLY A 54 -0.45 10.92 0.02
C GLY A 54 -0.63 10.21 -1.32
N LEU A 55 -0.56 8.88 -1.32
CA LEU A 55 -0.82 8.03 -2.49
C LEU A 55 -2.32 7.87 -2.81
N LYS A 56 -3.22 8.43 -2.00
CA LYS A 56 -4.69 8.30 -2.09
C LYS A 56 -5.16 6.84 -2.04
N LEU A 57 -4.48 6.01 -1.25
CA LEU A 57 -4.90 4.64 -0.99
C LEU A 57 -5.94 4.59 0.14
N ILE A 58 -5.75 5.45 1.14
CA ILE A 58 -6.69 5.68 2.25
C ILE A 58 -6.98 7.18 2.38
N GLY A 59 -8.11 7.52 2.99
CA GLY A 59 -8.45 8.90 3.36
C GLY A 59 -7.86 9.31 4.70
N ALA A 60 -7.93 10.60 5.03
CA ALA A 60 -7.48 11.14 6.32
C ALA A 60 -8.17 10.50 7.54
N ASN A 61 -9.39 9.99 7.35
CA ASN A 61 -10.15 9.27 8.38
C ASN A 61 -9.88 7.76 8.36
N HIS A 62 -8.76 7.30 7.77
CA HIS A 62 -8.38 5.89 7.61
C HIS A 62 -9.32 5.02 6.76
N ASN A 63 -10.34 5.62 6.13
CA ASN A 63 -11.23 4.91 5.21
C ASN A 63 -10.49 4.52 3.93
N VAL A 64 -10.61 3.26 3.51
CA VAL A 64 -9.97 2.79 2.28
C VAL A 64 -10.66 3.37 1.04
N LEU A 65 -9.87 4.02 0.18
CA LEU A 65 -10.35 4.63 -1.06
C LEU A 65 -10.42 3.60 -2.20
N LYS A 66 -11.04 3.97 -3.33
CA LYS A 66 -11.15 3.09 -4.51
C LYS A 66 -9.79 2.56 -4.96
N ARG A 67 -8.76 3.41 -4.96
CA ARG A 67 -7.39 3.03 -5.33
C ARG A 67 -6.78 2.01 -4.37
N GLY A 68 -7.00 2.18 -3.06
CA GLY A 68 -6.57 1.20 -2.06
C GLY A 68 -7.29 -0.15 -2.20
N ARG A 69 -8.60 -0.13 -2.50
CA ARG A 69 -9.35 -1.37 -2.80
C ARG A 69 -8.80 -2.10 -4.02
N ASP A 70 -8.46 -1.38 -5.08
CA ASP A 70 -7.89 -1.98 -6.28
C ASP A 70 -6.48 -2.55 -6.00
N LEU A 71 -5.65 -1.84 -5.24
CA LEU A 71 -4.35 -2.33 -4.79
C LEU A 71 -4.50 -3.67 -4.04
N MET A 72 -5.42 -3.75 -3.06
CA MET A 72 -5.66 -4.99 -2.32
C MET A 72 -6.18 -6.11 -3.22
N ARG A 73 -7.10 -5.81 -4.14
CA ARG A 73 -7.65 -6.81 -5.06
C ARG A 73 -6.55 -7.46 -5.90
N VAL A 74 -5.68 -6.63 -6.44
CA VAL A 74 -4.56 -7.09 -7.29
C VAL A 74 -3.51 -7.82 -6.45
N ALA A 75 -3.15 -7.31 -5.27
CA ALA A 75 -2.21 -7.97 -4.36
C ALA A 75 -2.72 -9.36 -3.94
N TYR A 76 -4.02 -9.47 -3.61
CA TYR A 76 -4.65 -10.74 -3.26
C TYR A 76 -4.68 -11.71 -4.44
N HIS A 77 -5.00 -11.23 -5.64
CA HIS A 77 -4.99 -12.06 -6.85
C HIS A 77 -3.59 -12.62 -7.14
N GLU A 78 -2.55 -11.79 -7.02
CA GLU A 78 -1.15 -12.23 -7.18
C GLU A 78 -0.76 -13.28 -6.11
N LEU A 79 -1.16 -13.09 -4.85
CA LEU A 79 -0.92 -14.05 -3.78
C LEU A 79 -1.60 -15.41 -4.06
N MET A 80 -2.85 -15.38 -4.54
CA MET A 80 -3.63 -16.58 -4.83
C MET A 80 -3.10 -17.35 -6.04
N LEU A 81 -2.53 -16.66 -7.04
CA LEU A 81 -1.95 -17.30 -8.22
C LEU A 81 -0.55 -17.89 -8.00
N ASN A 82 0.27 -17.25 -7.17
CA ASN A 82 1.67 -17.63 -7.01
C ASN A 82 1.94 -18.51 -5.77
N GLY A 83 0.92 -18.76 -4.93
CA GLY A 83 1.08 -19.47 -3.67
C GLY A 83 1.75 -18.58 -2.62
N GLY A 84 1.06 -18.36 -1.50
CA GLY A 84 1.56 -17.55 -0.39
C GLY A 84 2.79 -18.11 0.29
#